data_AF-A0A2W5Z0Y7-F1
#
_entry.id   AF-A0A2W5Z0Y7-F1
#
_cell.length_a   1.000
_cell.length_b   1.000
_cell.length_c   1.000
_cell.angle_alpha   90.00
_cell.angle_beta   90.00
_cell.angle_gamma   90.00
#
_symmetry.space_group_name_H-M   'P 1'
#
loop_
_entity.id
_entity.type
_entity.pdbx_description
1 polymer ?
#
loop_
_entity_poly.entity_id
_entity_poly.type
_entity_poly.pdbx_seq_one_letter_code
_entity_poly.pdbx_strand_id
1 'polypeptide(L)'
;MDVDKALQEIRAVYHDLAKRPVERNCLRVKECCHFKLTGRTPYLTKGEALLAAKAIRATGRSRLPENATGACPLLDSPTGNCLIYDSRPFGCRTHFCAAAGGPYARREVIDLIRRLEVVDAQVGGSGPRLLQNAVADALAEL
;
A
#
# COMPACT_ATOMS: atom_id res chain seq x y z
N MET A 1 19.37 -7.24 2.58
CA MET A 1 18.80 -7.95 1.41
C MET A 1 18.90 -7.03 0.20
N ASP A 2 19.07 -7.57 -1.01
CA ASP A 2 19.00 -6.78 -2.25
C ASP A 2 17.57 -6.23 -2.46
N VAL A 3 17.45 -4.98 -2.92
CA VAL A 3 16.16 -4.29 -3.09
C VAL A 3 15.24 -5.07 -4.03
N ASP A 4 15.76 -5.66 -5.11
CA ASP A 4 14.90 -6.40 -6.03
C ASP A 4 14.34 -7.68 -5.42
N LYS A 5 15.13 -8.38 -4.58
CA LYS A 5 14.64 -9.50 -3.77
C LYS A 5 13.57 -9.06 -2.77
N ALA A 6 13.77 -7.92 -2.13
CA ALA A 6 12.77 -7.33 -1.23
C ALA A 6 11.43 -7.13 -1.94
N LEU A 7 11.47 -6.52 -3.13
CA LEU A 7 10.27 -6.24 -3.91
C LEU A 7 9.61 -7.51 -4.45
N GLN A 8 10.37 -8.56 -4.74
CA GLN A 8 9.81 -9.87 -5.07
C GLN A 8 9.06 -10.46 -3.88
N GLU A 9 9.63 -10.39 -2.67
CA GLU A 9 8.98 -10.89 -1.45
C GLU A 9 7.70 -10.10 -1.12
N ILE A 10 7.70 -8.77 -1.25
CA ILE A 10 6.47 -7.97 -1.07
C ILE A 10 5.37 -8.40 -2.05
N ARG A 11 5.71 -8.64 -3.32
CA ARG A 11 4.75 -9.14 -4.32
C ARG A 11 4.25 -10.54 -3.96
N ALA A 12 5.11 -11.41 -3.46
CA ALA A 12 4.74 -12.73 -2.99
C ALA A 12 3.74 -12.64 -1.82
N VAL A 13 3.98 -11.76 -0.85
CA VAL A 13 3.03 -11.49 0.25
C VAL A 13 1.67 -11.04 -0.28
N TYR A 14 1.63 -10.13 -1.27
CA TYR A 14 0.37 -9.67 -1.85
C TYR A 14 -0.38 -10.78 -2.60
N HIS A 15 0.36 -11.64 -3.29
CA HIS A 15 -0.19 -12.79 -3.99
C HIS A 15 -0.75 -13.83 -3.00
N ASP A 16 -0.05 -14.10 -1.90
CA ASP A 16 -0.51 -15.01 -0.87
C ASP A 16 -1.71 -14.46 -0.09
N LEU A 17 -1.80 -13.13 0.07
CA LEU A 17 -3.01 -12.48 0.59
C LEU A 17 -4.22 -12.71 -0.34
N ALA A 18 -4.04 -12.59 -1.65
CA ALA A 18 -5.11 -12.79 -2.62
C ALA A 18 -5.65 -14.23 -2.66
N LYS A 19 -4.88 -15.20 -2.16
CA LYS A 19 -5.29 -16.60 -2.03
C LYS A 19 -6.03 -16.92 -0.74
N ARG A 20 -6.15 -15.98 0.20
CA ARG A 20 -6.85 -16.22 1.46
C ARG A 20 -8.32 -16.53 1.18
N PRO A 21 -8.95 -17.47 1.90
CA PRO A 21 -10.35 -17.84 1.74
C PRO A 21 -11.28 -16.79 2.39
N VAL A 22 -11.03 -15.51 2.09
CA VAL A 22 -11.80 -14.36 2.57
C VAL A 22 -12.38 -13.70 1.33
N GLU A 23 -13.71 -13.73 1.21
CA GLU A 23 -14.39 -13.12 0.07
C GLU A 23 -14.14 -11.61 0.05
N ARG A 24 -13.59 -11.13 -1.06
CA ARG A 24 -13.34 -9.70 -1.29
C ARG A 24 -13.62 -9.31 -2.72
N ASN A 25 -14.37 -8.24 -2.86
CA ASN A 25 -14.61 -7.62 -4.15
C ASN A 25 -14.48 -6.11 -4.03
N CYS A 26 -13.33 -5.56 -4.45
CA CYS A 26 -13.14 -4.11 -4.46
C CYS A 26 -13.92 -3.49 -5.63
N LEU A 27 -15.14 -3.02 -5.35
CA LEU A 27 -16.01 -2.33 -6.32
C LEU A 27 -15.54 -0.92 -6.73
N ARG A 28 -14.34 -0.51 -6.28
CA ARG A 28 -13.76 0.82 -6.55
C ARG A 28 -14.71 1.99 -6.23
N VAL A 29 -15.48 1.86 -5.14
CA VAL A 29 -16.31 2.94 -4.58
C VAL A 29 -15.48 4.06 -3.93
N LYS A 30 -14.17 3.85 -3.77
CA LYS A 30 -13.13 4.84 -3.38
C LYS A 30 -13.27 5.45 -1.98
N GLU A 31 -14.31 5.16 -1.21
CA GLU A 31 -14.48 5.66 0.17
C GLU A 31 -13.22 5.47 1.03
N CYS A 32 -12.61 4.27 0.99
CA CYS A 32 -11.39 3.96 1.73
C CYS A 32 -10.16 4.77 1.30
N CYS A 33 -10.20 5.45 0.15
CA CYS A 33 -9.15 6.34 -0.32
C CYS A 33 -9.30 7.75 0.26
N HIS A 34 -10.44 8.13 0.84
CA HIS A 34 -10.64 9.46 1.42
C HIS A 34 -10.15 9.48 2.88
N PHE A 35 -8.84 9.57 3.07
CA PHE A 35 -8.18 9.42 4.39
C PHE A 35 -8.68 10.43 5.43
N LYS A 36 -8.83 11.71 5.06
CA LYS A 36 -9.36 12.74 5.96
C LYS A 36 -10.81 12.45 6.39
N LEU A 37 -11.64 11.94 5.48
CA LEU A 37 -13.03 11.60 5.79
C LEU A 37 -13.15 10.36 6.67
N THR A 38 -12.34 9.34 6.39
CA THR A 38 -12.42 8.05 7.07
C THR A 38 -11.59 7.98 8.36
N GLY A 39 -10.69 8.94 8.58
CA GLY A 39 -9.69 8.91 9.66
C GLY A 39 -8.69 7.76 9.54
N ARG A 40 -8.60 7.13 8.36
CA ARG A 40 -7.87 5.87 8.14
C ARG A 40 -6.82 6.07 7.06
N THR A 41 -5.56 6.14 7.49
CA THR A 41 -4.40 6.15 6.60
C THR A 41 -3.65 4.84 6.74
N PRO A 42 -3.39 4.09 5.66
CA PRO A 42 -2.57 2.89 5.73
C PRO A 42 -1.12 3.22 6.11
N TYR A 43 -0.52 2.32 6.86
CA TYR A 43 0.90 2.35 7.19
C TYR A 43 1.64 1.35 6.30
N LEU A 44 2.82 1.74 5.85
CA LEU A 44 3.66 0.98 4.94
C LEU A 44 5.02 0.73 5.59
N THR A 45 5.49 -0.50 5.49
CA THR A 45 6.92 -0.82 5.65
C THR A 45 7.74 -0.20 4.52
N LYS A 46 9.04 -0.06 4.69
CA LYS A 46 9.98 0.46 3.69
C LYS A 46 9.93 -0.36 2.40
N GLY A 47 9.84 -1.69 2.50
CA GLY A 47 9.70 -2.57 1.33
C GLY A 47 8.44 -2.25 0.50
N GLU A 48 7.29 -2.06 1.16
CA GLU A 48 6.05 -1.67 0.49
C GLU A 48 6.15 -0.28 -0.13
N ALA A 49 6.80 0.67 0.56
CA ALA A 49 7.00 2.03 0.08
C ALA A 49 7.88 2.07 -1.18
N LEU A 50 8.97 1.29 -1.23
CA LEU A 50 9.82 1.16 -2.41
C LEU A 50 9.04 0.58 -3.60
N LEU A 51 8.18 -0.42 -3.36
CA LEU A 51 7.33 -0.98 -4.42
C LEU A 51 6.33 0.07 -4.96
N ALA A 52 5.66 0.80 -4.06
CA ALA A 52 4.76 1.87 -4.43
C ALA A 52 5.47 3.00 -5.18
N ALA A 53 6.68 3.37 -4.74
CA ALA A 53 7.52 4.39 -5.39
C ALA A 53 7.94 3.97 -6.80
N LYS A 54 8.39 2.71 -7.01
CA LYS A 54 8.66 2.18 -8.37
C LYS A 54 7.40 2.22 -9.25
N ALA A 55 6.24 1.87 -8.71
CA ALA A 55 4.98 1.93 -9.45
C ALA A 55 4.59 3.37 -9.83
N ILE A 56 4.82 4.36 -8.95
CA ILE A 56 4.61 5.78 -9.26
C ILE A 56 5.57 6.25 -10.36
N ARG A 57 6.85 5.88 -10.28
CA ARG A 57 7.85 6.19 -11.32
C ARG A 57 7.44 5.65 -12.68
N ALA A 58 6.87 4.45 -12.73
CA ALA A 58 6.34 3.86 -13.96
C ALA A 58 5.17 4.65 -14.58
N THR A 59 4.50 5.52 -13.82
CA THR A 59 3.48 6.47 -14.35
C THR A 59 4.09 7.77 -14.91
N GLY A 60 5.42 7.90 -14.95
CA GLY A 60 6.14 9.11 -15.36
C GLY A 60 6.30 10.16 -14.25
N ARG A 61 5.97 9.83 -13.00
CA ARG A 61 6.00 10.76 -11.86
C ARG A 61 7.21 10.52 -10.98
N SER A 62 7.96 11.57 -10.66
CA SER A 62 9.10 11.53 -9.74
C SER A 62 8.76 11.91 -8.30
N ARG A 63 7.57 12.45 -8.07
CA ARG A 63 7.09 12.90 -6.76
C ARG A 63 5.68 12.39 -6.52
N LEU A 64 5.31 12.28 -5.24
CA LEU A 64 3.96 11.96 -4.84
C LEU A 64 3.04 13.14 -5.21
N PRO A 65 1.91 12.91 -5.90
CA PRO A 65 0.96 13.99 -6.21
C PRO A 65 0.38 14.60 -4.93
N GLU A 66 0.00 15.87 -4.99
CA GLU A 66 -0.78 16.47 -3.91
C GLU A 66 -2.27 16.18 -4.10
N ASN A 67 -3.00 16.02 -2.99
CA ASN A 67 -4.44 15.91 -3.01
C ASN A 67 -5.06 16.89 -2.01
N ALA A 68 -5.57 18.01 -2.52
CA ALA A 68 -6.11 19.12 -1.71
C ALA A 68 -7.31 18.73 -0.82
N THR A 69 -8.01 17.63 -1.15
CA THR A 69 -9.17 17.18 -0.37
C THR A 69 -8.77 16.39 0.89
N GLY A 70 -7.48 16.05 1.04
CA GLY A 70 -7.01 15.14 2.09
C GLY A 70 -7.35 13.67 1.80
N ALA A 71 -7.70 13.33 0.56
CA ALA A 71 -7.76 11.96 0.08
C ALA A 71 -6.35 11.40 -0.21
N CYS A 72 -6.28 10.13 -0.56
CA CYS A 72 -5.06 9.45 -0.94
C CYS A 72 -4.36 10.22 -2.07
N PRO A 73 -3.07 10.55 -1.93
CA PRO A 73 -2.27 11.16 -2.99
C PRO A 73 -2.25 10.37 -4.32
N LEU A 74 -2.53 9.07 -4.25
CA LEU A 74 -2.54 8.16 -5.39
C LEU A 74 -3.93 7.99 -6.00
N LEU A 75 -4.94 8.67 -5.46
CA LEU A 75 -6.25 8.79 -6.08
C LEU A 75 -6.18 9.92 -7.11
N ASP A 76 -6.13 9.54 -8.38
CA ASP A 76 -6.04 10.47 -9.50
C ASP A 76 -7.28 11.36 -9.56
N SER A 77 -7.13 12.68 -9.43
CA SER A 77 -8.28 13.61 -9.38
C SER A 77 -9.13 13.58 -10.65
N PRO A 78 -8.56 13.54 -11.88
CA PRO A 78 -9.36 13.48 -13.10
C PRO A 78 -10.17 12.19 -13.27
N THR A 79 -9.55 11.02 -13.08
CA THR A 79 -10.22 9.73 -13.35
C THR A 79 -10.85 9.10 -12.11
N GLY A 80 -10.46 9.57 -10.93
CA GLY A 80 -10.77 8.94 -9.64
C GLY A 80 -10.15 7.55 -9.48
N ASN A 81 -9.22 7.13 -10.35
CA ASN A 81 -8.60 5.81 -10.25
C ASN A 81 -7.33 5.85 -9.39
N CYS A 82 -6.96 4.69 -8.83
CA CYS A 82 -5.68 4.60 -8.14
C CYS A 82 -4.55 4.51 -9.17
N LEU A 83 -3.58 5.42 -9.11
CA LEU A 83 -2.41 5.46 -10.00
C LEU A 83 -1.55 4.19 -9.95
N ILE A 84 -1.60 3.45 -8.84
CA ILE A 84 -0.81 2.23 -8.62
C ILE A 84 -1.70 1.04 -8.23
N TYR A 85 -2.90 0.92 -8.80
CA TYR A 85 -3.93 -0.03 -8.37
C TYR A 85 -3.41 -1.47 -8.15
N ASP A 86 -2.56 -1.97 -9.05
CA ASP A 86 -2.00 -3.33 -8.96
C ASP A 86 -0.90 -3.46 -7.90
N SER A 87 -0.21 -2.35 -7.60
CA SER A 87 0.85 -2.25 -6.58
C SER A 87 0.34 -1.65 -5.26
N ARG A 88 -0.98 -1.65 -5.02
CA ARG A 88 -1.57 -1.14 -3.77
C ARG A 88 -0.91 -1.81 -2.54
N PRO A 89 -0.57 -1.04 -1.50
CA PRO A 89 0.01 -1.55 -0.26
C PRO A 89 -0.87 -2.55 0.48
N PHE A 90 -0.29 -3.29 1.42
CA PHE A 90 -0.99 -4.29 2.23
C PHE A 90 -2.21 -3.72 2.98
N GLY A 91 -2.08 -2.52 3.56
CA GLY A 91 -3.18 -1.84 4.25
C GLY A 91 -4.37 -1.54 3.33
N CYS A 92 -4.11 -1.14 2.08
CA CYS A 92 -5.15 -0.90 1.07
C CYS A 92 -5.87 -2.19 0.65
N ARG A 93 -5.20 -3.34 0.78
CA ARG A 93 -5.77 -4.66 0.47
C ARG A 93 -6.56 -5.26 1.62
N THR A 94 -6.30 -4.84 2.86
CA THR A 94 -6.80 -5.56 4.04
C THR A 94 -7.76 -4.78 4.93
N HIS A 95 -7.65 -3.46 5.07
CA HIS A 95 -8.14 -2.83 6.30
C HIS A 95 -9.42 -1.99 6.21
N PHE A 96 -9.71 -1.31 5.10
CA PHE A 96 -10.56 -0.11 5.22
C PHE A 96 -11.86 -0.06 4.41
N CYS A 97 -12.07 -0.97 3.47
CA CYS A 97 -13.24 -0.89 2.58
C CYS A 97 -14.34 -1.85 3.03
N ALA A 98 -15.37 -1.33 3.70
CA ALA A 98 -16.57 -2.10 4.08
C ALA A 98 -17.25 -2.72 2.84
N ALA A 99 -17.38 -1.94 1.77
CA ALA A 99 -17.90 -2.40 0.49
C ALA A 99 -17.09 -3.52 -0.17
N ALA A 100 -15.84 -3.75 0.27
CA ALA A 100 -14.98 -4.83 -0.21
C ALA A 100 -14.87 -6.01 0.76
N GLY A 101 -15.76 -6.12 1.74
CA GLY A 101 -15.76 -7.18 2.76
C GLY A 101 -15.17 -6.77 4.11
N GLY A 102 -14.83 -5.49 4.30
CA GLY A 102 -14.34 -4.97 5.58
C GLY A 102 -12.88 -5.32 5.91
N PRO A 103 -12.47 -5.14 7.18
CA PRO A 103 -11.13 -5.47 7.64
C PRO A 103 -10.92 -6.98 7.75
N TYR A 104 -9.74 -7.47 7.36
CA TYR A 104 -9.32 -8.84 7.70
C TYR A 104 -9.18 -9.01 9.21
N ALA A 105 -9.51 -10.20 9.72
CA ALA A 105 -9.17 -10.54 11.09
C ALA A 105 -7.66 -10.72 11.21
N ARG A 106 -7.06 -10.22 12.30
CA ARG A 106 -5.60 -10.27 12.51
C ARG A 106 -5.03 -11.67 12.34
N ARG A 107 -5.74 -12.70 12.80
CA ARG A 107 -5.33 -14.12 12.70
C ARG A 107 -5.16 -14.62 11.25
N GLU A 108 -5.85 -14.01 10.29
CA GLU A 108 -5.83 -14.42 8.88
C GLU A 108 -4.62 -13.87 8.12
N VAL A 109 -3.94 -12.88 8.71
CA VAL A 109 -2.91 -12.08 8.04
C VAL A 109 -1.64 -11.89 8.85
N ILE A 110 -1.59 -12.37 10.11
CA ILE A 110 -0.46 -12.12 11.01
C ILE A 110 0.86 -12.70 10.49
N ASP A 111 0.82 -13.83 9.80
CA ASP A 111 1.98 -14.45 9.17
C ASP A 111 2.51 -13.58 8.01
N LEU A 112 1.62 -12.98 7.23
CA LEU A 112 1.98 -12.03 6.17
C LEU A 112 2.55 -10.73 6.73
N ILE A 113 1.97 -10.21 7.81
CA ILE A 113 2.49 -9.02 8.50
C ILE A 113 3.93 -9.26 8.98
N ARG A 114 4.20 -10.43 9.60
CA ARG A 114 5.56 -10.79 10.03
C ARG A 114 6.55 -10.85 8.88
N ARG A 115 6.13 -11.34 7.69
CA ARG A 115 6.98 -11.33 6.49
C ARG A 115 7.32 -9.91 6.05
N LEU A 116 6.34 -9.00 6.07
CA LEU A 116 6.58 -7.58 5.77
C LEU A 116 7.57 -6.95 6.76
N GLU A 117 7.44 -7.25 8.05
CA GLU A 117 8.36 -6.78 9.11
C GLU A 117 9.80 -7.31 8.90
N VAL A 118 9.95 -8.57 8.50
CA VAL A 118 11.26 -9.13 8.15
C VAL A 118 11.87 -8.41 6.95
N VAL A 119 11.09 -8.19 5.89
CA VAL A 119 11.56 -7.43 4.72
C VAL A 119 11.96 -6.02 5.12
N ASP A 120 11.15 -5.35 5.94
CA ASP A 120 11.40 -4.00 6.45
C ASP A 120 12.79 -3.90 7.11
N ALA A 121 13.06 -4.76 8.09
CA ALA A 121 14.36 -4.79 8.78
C ALA A 121 15.52 -5.05 7.80
N GLN A 122 15.33 -5.95 6.83
CA GLN A 122 16.36 -6.34 5.87
C GLN A 122 16.70 -5.26 4.82
N VAL A 123 15.83 -4.26 4.63
CA VAL A 123 16.08 -3.09 3.77
C VAL A 123 16.38 -1.82 4.56
N GLY A 124 16.64 -1.94 5.87
CA GLY A 124 16.94 -0.82 6.75
C GLY A 124 15.73 0.07 7.06
N GLY A 125 14.54 -0.50 7.06
CA GLY A 125 13.32 0.15 7.54
C GLY A 125 13.32 0.29 9.06
N SER A 126 12.47 1.21 9.55
CA SER A 126 12.31 1.53 10.96
C SER A 126 10.89 1.22 11.46
N GLY A 127 10.24 0.25 10.84
CA GLY A 127 8.84 -0.06 11.04
C GLY A 127 7.88 0.73 10.13
N PRO A 128 6.57 0.43 10.23
CA PRO A 128 5.56 1.03 9.37
C PRO A 128 5.40 2.54 9.59
N ARG A 129 5.30 3.30 8.50
CA ARG A 129 5.06 4.76 8.52
C ARG A 129 3.84 5.13 7.69
N LEU A 130 3.24 6.30 7.94
CA LEU A 130 2.11 6.79 7.16
C LEU A 130 2.42 6.77 5.66
N LEU A 131 1.47 6.32 4.85
CA LEU A 131 1.63 6.13 3.40
C LEU A 131 2.31 7.32 2.72
N GLN A 132 1.89 8.55 3.01
CA GLN A 132 2.42 9.74 2.35
C GLN A 132 3.92 9.88 2.60
N ASN A 133 4.34 9.79 3.85
CA ASN A 133 5.73 9.97 4.25
C ASN A 133 6.60 8.81 3.75
N ALA A 134 6.10 7.58 3.93
CA ALA A 134 6.84 6.39 3.52
C ALA A 134 7.14 6.39 2.02
N VAL A 135 6.13 6.71 1.20
CA VAL A 135 6.24 6.74 -0.26
C VAL A 135 7.06 7.93 -0.75
N ALA A 136 6.90 9.12 -0.14
CA ALA A 136 7.69 10.29 -0.49
C ALA A 136 9.19 10.06 -0.25
N ASP A 137 9.55 9.51 0.90
CA ASP A 137 10.94 9.17 1.22
C ASP A 137 11.48 8.12 0.24
N ALA A 138 10.71 7.06 -0.03
CA ALA A 138 11.10 6.02 -0.98
C ALA A 138 11.29 6.56 -2.41
N LEU A 139 10.49 7.55 -2.84
CA LEU A 139 10.66 8.22 -4.13
C LEU A 139 11.94 9.06 -4.21
N ALA A 140 12.44 9.57 -3.09
CA ALA A 140 13.69 10.32 -3.01
C ALA A 140 14.92 9.40 -3.00
N GLU A 141 14.77 8.14 -2.56
CA GLU A 141 15.81 7.11 -2.60
C GLU A 141 15.99 6.45 -3.99
N LEU A 142 15.03 6.62 -4.91
CA LEU A 142 15.01 6.07 -6.27
C LEU A 142 15.46 7.08 -7.34
#